data_AF-A0A1Z5IKZ8-F1
#
_entry.id   AF-A0A1Z5IKZ8-F1
#
_cell.length_a   1.000
_cell.length_b   1.000
_cell.length_c   1.000
_cell.angle_alpha   90.00
_cell.angle_beta   90.00
_cell.angle_gamma   90.00
#
_symmetry.space_group_name_H-M   'P 1'
#
loop_
_entity.id
_entity.type
_entity.pdbx_description
1 polymer ?
#
loop_
_entity_poly.entity_id
_entity_poly.type
_entity_poly.pdbx_seq_one_letter_code
_entity_poly.pdbx_strand_id
1 'polypeptide(L)'
;MDKNKLVIRKKTSIWSRLRRMILLIVLWAVAIYVLTINLCFIFGIYSDALVVNYSLFNLSFHLYKLLGNLVIAIGGVIVLYGIVHIRNLKRKAAAHDKNNA
;
A
#
# COMPACT_ATOMS: atom_id res chain seq x y z
N MET A 1 -22.14 -3.89 34.80
CA MET A 1 -22.16 -3.31 33.44
C MET A 1 -21.31 -4.19 32.53
N ASP A 2 -21.89 -4.80 31.51
CA ASP A 2 -21.23 -5.83 30.69
C ASP A 2 -20.13 -5.22 29.82
N LYS A 3 -18.86 -5.43 30.21
CA LYS A 3 -17.66 -4.91 29.53
C LYS A 3 -17.54 -5.39 28.07
N ASN A 4 -18.30 -6.41 27.68
CA ASN A 4 -18.28 -6.97 26.32
C ASN A 4 -19.01 -6.10 25.28
N LYS A 5 -19.79 -5.09 25.70
CA LYS A 5 -20.52 -4.19 24.79
C LYS A 5 -19.74 -2.96 24.32
N LEU A 6 -18.58 -2.67 24.90
CA LEU A 6 -17.81 -1.44 24.63
C LEU A 6 -16.87 -1.54 23.41
N VAL A 7 -16.69 -2.74 22.83
CA VAL A 7 -15.93 -2.89 21.59
C VAL A 7 -16.87 -2.64 20.41
N ILE A 8 -17.17 -1.38 20.12
CA ILE A 8 -17.80 -0.96 18.86
C ILE A 8 -16.78 -1.24 17.75
N ARG A 9 -16.73 -2.49 17.28
CA ARG A 9 -15.86 -2.89 16.18
C ARG A 9 -16.52 -2.37 14.91
N LYS A 10 -15.94 -1.32 14.29
CA LYS A 10 -16.40 -0.77 13.01
C LYS A 10 -16.41 -1.90 11.98
N LYS A 11 -17.57 -2.49 11.68
CA LYS A 11 -17.69 -3.57 10.70
C LYS A 11 -17.44 -2.96 9.32
N THR A 12 -16.23 -3.13 8.80
CA THR A 12 -15.94 -2.80 7.40
C THR A 12 -16.81 -3.70 6.53
N SER A 13 -17.70 -3.07 5.74
CA SER A 13 -18.59 -3.77 4.80
C SER A 13 -17.80 -4.74 3.92
N ILE A 14 -18.37 -5.92 3.68
CA ILE A 14 -17.77 -6.96 2.83
C ILE A 14 -17.46 -6.40 1.43
N TRP A 15 -18.34 -5.52 0.92
CA TRP A 15 -18.19 -4.86 -0.37
C TRP A 15 -16.97 -3.94 -0.43
N SER A 16 -16.75 -3.17 0.65
CA SER A 16 -15.58 -2.30 0.76
C SER A 16 -14.28 -3.10 0.84
N ARG A 17 -14.30 -4.29 1.46
CA ARG A 17 -13.13 -5.18 1.52
C ARG A 17 -12.83 -5.80 0.16
N LEU A 18 -13.86 -6.28 -0.54
CA LEU A 18 -13.70 -6.88 -1.87
C LEU A 18 -13.18 -5.87 -2.90
N ARG A 19 -13.75 -4.66 -2.95
CA ARG A 19 -13.27 -3.60 -3.84
C ARG A 19 -11.80 -3.27 -3.61
N ARG A 20 -11.38 -3.17 -2.34
CA ARG A 20 -9.97 -2.92 -2.00
C ARG A 20 -9.08 -4.09 -2.43
N MET A 21 -9.54 -5.32 -2.26
CA MET A 21 -8.81 -6.52 -2.69
C MET A 21 -8.59 -6.52 -4.21
N ILE A 22 -9.65 -6.25 -5.00
CA ILE A 22 -9.57 -6.19 -6.46
C ILE A 22 -8.60 -5.10 -6.90
N LEU A 23 -8.70 -3.89 -6.32
CA LEU A 23 -7.78 -2.79 -6.64
C LEU A 23 -6.32 -3.16 -6.36
N LEU A 24 -6.05 -3.86 -5.25
CA LEU A 24 -4.71 -4.33 -4.92
C LEU A 24 -4.22 -5.40 -5.90
N ILE A 25 -5.07 -6.34 -6.31
CA ILE A 25 -4.71 -7.37 -7.29
C ILE A 25 -4.36 -6.72 -8.63
N VAL A 26 -5.20 -5.82 -9.13
CA VAL A 26 -4.96 -5.11 -10.41
C VAL A 26 -3.66 -4.31 -10.33
N LEU A 27 -3.44 -3.59 -9.23
CA LEU A 27 -2.22 -2.81 -9.01
C LEU A 27 -0.97 -3.71 -9.09
N TRP A 28 -0.98 -4.84 -8.38
CA TRP A 28 0.16 -5.76 -8.37
C TRP A 28 0.36 -6.47 -9.70
N ALA A 29 -0.72 -6.82 -10.41
CA ALA A 29 -0.63 -7.41 -11.75
C ALA A 29 0.09 -6.46 -12.73
N VAL A 30 -0.27 -5.17 -12.72
CA VAL A 30 0.40 -4.16 -13.55
C VAL A 30 1.86 -3.98 -13.12
N ALA A 31 2.14 -3.91 -11.82
CA ALA A 31 3.51 -3.76 -11.32
C ALA A 31 4.41 -4.93 -11.74
N ILE A 32 3.93 -6.16 -11.59
CA ILE A 32 4.65 -7.38 -12.01
C ILE A 32 4.87 -7.37 -13.52
N TYR A 33 3.85 -7.01 -14.30
CA TYR A 33 3.95 -6.95 -15.76
C TYR A 33 5.06 -5.99 -16.23
N VAL A 34 5.08 -4.77 -15.68
CA VAL A 34 6.11 -3.77 -15.99
C VAL A 34 7.50 -4.27 -15.55
N LEU A 35 7.62 -4.87 -14.37
CA LEU A 35 8.89 -5.45 -13.90
C LEU A 35 9.39 -6.57 -14.82
N THR A 36 8.52 -7.49 -15.23
CA THR A 36 8.88 -8.61 -16.10
C THR A 36 9.39 -8.12 -17.45
N ILE A 37 8.71 -7.17 -18.09
CA ILE A 37 9.17 -6.60 -19.38
C ILE A 37 10.57 -6.01 -19.25
N ASN A 38 10.82 -5.21 -18.21
CA ASN A 38 12.11 -4.57 -18.01
C ASN A 38 13.20 -5.59 -17.65
N LEU A 39 12.88 -6.63 -16.86
CA LEU A 39 13.81 -7.73 -16.57
C LEU A 39 14.16 -8.52 -17.82
N CYS A 40 13.17 -8.89 -18.64
CA CYS A 40 13.40 -9.59 -19.91
C CYS A 40 14.37 -8.81 -20.80
N PHE A 41 14.21 -7.48 -20.87
CA PHE A 41 15.12 -6.62 -21.63
C PHE A 41 16.55 -6.60 -21.05
N ILE A 42 16.71 -6.51 -19.72
CA ILE A 42 18.03 -6.58 -19.06
C ILE A 42 18.72 -7.92 -19.32
N PHE A 43 17.97 -9.03 -19.34
CA PHE A 43 18.50 -10.37 -19.61
C PHE A 43 18.68 -10.68 -21.11
N GLY A 44 18.40 -9.73 -22.00
CA GLY A 44 18.56 -9.92 -23.44
C GLY A 44 17.52 -10.83 -24.10
N ILE A 45 16.36 -11.02 -23.45
CA ILE A 45 15.24 -11.79 -24.00
C ILE A 45 14.36 -10.85 -24.82
N TYR A 46 14.44 -10.98 -26.14
CA TYR A 46 13.73 -10.11 -27.08
C TYR A 46 12.68 -10.87 -27.89
N SER A 47 11.55 -10.21 -28.15
CA SER A 47 10.50 -10.58 -29.10
C SER A 47 9.85 -9.29 -29.58
N ASP A 48 9.34 -9.24 -30.81
CA ASP A 48 8.75 -8.02 -31.38
C ASP A 48 7.69 -7.38 -30.47
N ALA A 49 6.84 -8.20 -29.84
CA ALA A 49 5.86 -7.73 -28.87
C ALA A 49 6.52 -7.19 -27.58
N LEU A 50 7.60 -7.80 -27.11
CA LEU A 50 8.34 -7.37 -25.93
C LEU A 50 9.08 -6.05 -26.17
N VAL A 51 9.62 -5.81 -27.36
CA VAL A 51 10.33 -4.56 -27.71
C VAL A 51 9.37 -3.36 -27.76
N VAL A 52 8.16 -3.55 -28.31
CA VAL A 52 7.11 -2.52 -28.31
C VAL A 52 6.64 -2.22 -26.89
N ASN A 53 6.37 -3.26 -26.09
CA ASN A 53 5.95 -3.09 -24.70
C ASN A 53 7.06 -2.47 -23.84
N TYR A 54 8.31 -2.85 -24.07
CA TYR A 54 9.45 -2.20 -23.44
C TYR A 54 9.50 -0.73 -23.83
N SER A 55 9.35 -0.36 -25.09
CA SER A 55 9.38 1.07 -25.48
C SER A 55 8.29 1.91 -24.77
N LEU A 56 7.13 1.33 -24.49
CA LEU A 56 6.05 1.97 -23.73
C LEU A 56 6.30 2.03 -22.22
N PHE A 57 6.91 0.99 -21.65
CA PHE A 57 7.12 0.83 -20.21
C PHE A 57 8.60 0.84 -19.79
N ASN A 58 9.47 1.41 -20.62
CA ASN A 58 10.89 1.54 -20.37
C ASN A 58 11.07 2.58 -19.28
N LEU A 59 11.14 2.12 -18.04
CA LEU A 59 11.57 2.98 -16.97
C LEU A 59 13.08 3.11 -17.11
N SER A 60 13.53 4.30 -17.49
CA SER A 60 14.94 4.65 -17.35
C SER A 60 15.39 4.39 -15.90
N PHE A 61 16.67 4.05 -15.69
CA PHE A 61 17.22 3.86 -14.34
C PHE A 61 16.92 5.06 -13.42
N HIS A 62 16.81 6.27 -13.99
CA HIS A 62 16.37 7.46 -13.28
C HIS A 62 14.93 7.34 -12.76
N LEU A 63 13.98 6.87 -13.59
CA LEU A 63 12.59 6.65 -13.18
C LEU A 63 12.47 5.54 -12.14
N TYR A 64 13.26 4.46 -12.23
CA TYR A 64 13.31 3.45 -11.17
C TYR A 64 13.76 4.04 -9.83
N LYS A 65 14.81 4.86 -9.85
CA LYS A 65 15.31 5.53 -8.65
C LYS A 65 14.28 6.50 -8.08
N LEU A 66 13.60 7.25 -8.94
CA LEU A 66 12.54 8.19 -8.54
C LEU A 66 11.34 7.45 -7.95
N LEU A 67 10.87 6.37 -8.59
CA LEU A 67 9.78 5.54 -8.09
C LEU A 67 10.14 4.88 -6.75
N GLY A 68 11.35 4.32 -6.63
CA GLY A 68 11.83 3.73 -5.39
C GLY A 68 11.89 4.74 -4.25
N ASN A 69 12.43 5.94 -4.50
CA ASN A 69 12.44 7.03 -3.52
C ASN A 69 11.02 7.45 -3.11
N LEU A 70 10.10 7.53 -4.07
CA LEU A 70 8.69 7.87 -3.82
C LEU A 70 8.02 6.81 -2.92
N VAL A 71 8.24 5.52 -3.19
CA VAL A 71 7.69 4.41 -2.39
C VAL A 71 8.23 4.48 -0.96
N ILE A 72 9.53 4.71 -0.79
CA ILE A 72 10.15 4.85 0.54
C ILE A 72 9.57 6.06 1.27
N ALA A 73 9.43 7.21 0.60
CA ALA A 73 8.89 8.42 1.19
C ALA A 73 7.43 8.25 1.64
N ILE A 74 6.57 7.72 0.76
CA ILE A 74 5.15 7.45 1.08
C ILE A 74 5.06 6.42 2.21
N GLY A 75 5.85 5.35 2.14
CA GLY A 75 5.92 4.34 3.20
C GLY A 75 6.29 4.96 4.55
N GLY A 76 7.30 5.82 4.59
CA GLY A 76 7.71 6.55 5.79
C GLY A 76 6.59 7.43 6.36
N VAL A 77 5.89 8.20 5.51
CA VAL A 77 4.75 9.04 5.93
C VAL A 77 3.62 8.19 6.52
N ILE A 78 3.28 7.06 5.89
CA ILE A 78 2.23 6.14 6.39
C ILE A 78 2.61 5.59 7.77
N VAL A 79 3.87 5.18 7.95
CA VAL A 79 4.37 4.66 9.23
C VAL A 79 4.30 5.74 10.31
N LEU A 80 4.79 6.95 10.03
CA LEU A 80 4.74 8.08 10.97
C LEU A 80 3.29 8.41 11.36
N TYR A 81 2.40 8.50 10.38
CA TYR A 81 0.97 8.73 10.62
C TYR A 81 0.37 7.62 11.50
N GLY A 82 0.68 6.35 11.21
CA GLY A 82 0.23 5.21 12.00
C GLY A 82 0.67 5.29 13.46
N ILE A 83 1.95 5.62 13.70
CA ILE A 83 2.50 5.81 15.05
C ILE A 83 1.78 6.93 15.79
N VAL A 84 1.60 8.10 15.16
CA VAL A 84 0.90 9.25 15.76
C VAL A 84 -0.56 8.91 16.06
N HIS A 85 -1.24 8.25 15.12
CA HIS A 85 -2.64 7.86 15.26
C HIS A 85 -2.84 6.90 16.44
N ILE A 86 -2.02 5.84 16.54
CA ILE A 86 -2.08 4.87 17.64
C ILE A 86 -1.77 5.54 18.99
N ARG A 87 -0.77 6.42 19.04
CA ARG A 87 -0.45 7.19 20.27
C ARG A 87 -1.61 8.08 20.71
N ASN A 88 -2.27 8.75 19.77
CA ASN A 88 -3.44 9.58 20.07
C ASN A 88 -4.63 8.75 20.58
N LEU A 89 -4.87 7.57 20.00
CA LEU A 89 -5.89 6.64 20.50
C LEU A 89 -5.58 6.17 21.92
N LYS A 90 -4.32 5.81 22.21
CA LYS A 90 -3.88 5.41 23.55
C LYS A 90 -4.08 6.54 24.57
N ARG A 91 -3.75 7.79 24.20
CA ARG A 91 -3.98 8.97 25.05
C ARG A 91 -5.45 9.21 25.34
N LYS A 92 -6.31 9.11 24.31
CA LYS A 92 -7.77 9.27 24.47
C LYS A 92 -8.38 8.19 25.37
N ALA A 93 -7.95 6.94 25.24
CA ALA A 93 -8.40 5.85 26.11
C ALA A 93 -8.02 6.11 27.59
N ALA A 94 -6.77 6.51 27.85
CA ALA A 94 -6.31 6.79 29.22
C ALA A 94 -7.03 7.99 29.87
N ALA A 95 -7.39 9.01 29.09
CA ALA A 95 -8.17 10.14 29.58
C ALA A 95 -9.63 9.76 29.90
N HIS A 96 -10.22 8.87 29.12
CA HIS A 96 -11.59 8.39 29.34
C HIS A 96 -11.68 7.48 30.58
N ASP A 97 -10.68 6.65 30.86
CA ASP A 97 -10.63 5.84 32.09
C ASP A 97 -10.49 6.71 33.35
N LYS A 98 -9.73 7.81 33.30
CA LYS A 98 -9.59 8.76 34.42
C LYS A 98 -10.86 9.54 34.74
N ASN A 99 -11.71 9.81 33.75
CA ASN A 99 -12.94 10.57 33.93
C ASN A 99 -14.12 9.68 34.38
N ASN A 100 -13.99 8.35 34.28
CA ASN A 100 -15.01 7.38 34.67
C ASN A 100 -14.65 6.62 35.98
N ALA A 101 -13.55 7.00 36.63
CA ALA A 101 -13.12 6.52 37.95
C ALA A 101 -13.45 7.57 39.01
#